data_AF-A0A4Q2TIM0-F1
#
_entry.id   AF-A0A4Q2TIM0-F1
#
_cell.length_a   1.000
_cell.length_b   1.000
_cell.length_c   1.000
_cell.angle_alpha   90.00
_cell.angle_beta   90.00
_cell.angle_gamma   90.00
#
_symmetry.space_group_name_H-M   'P 1'
#
loop_
_entity.id
_entity.type
_entity.pdbx_description
1 polymer ?
#
loop_
_entity_poly.entity_id
_entity_poly.type
_entity_poly.pdbx_seq_one_letter_code
_entity_poly.pdbx_strand_id
1 'polypeptide(L)' 'MKTDLFITVMVGMMVNAVLFGIGAVTVLSIPALNEQAKYLLPAVIVLAFALTPFISRAIAPHLRIRNWYNWRENRYNA' A
#
# COMPACT_ATOMS: atom_id res chain seq x y z
N MET A 1 -9.56 -18.12 -9.95
CA MET A 1 -9.32 -17.15 -11.06
C MET A 1 -8.77 -15.85 -10.48
N LYS A 2 -8.02 -15.10 -11.29
CA LYS A 2 -7.03 -14.04 -10.99
C LYS A 2 -7.52 -12.80 -10.19
N THR A 3 -8.65 -12.87 -9.49
CA THR A 3 -9.24 -11.73 -8.77
C THR A 3 -8.40 -11.33 -7.56
N ASP A 4 -7.86 -12.29 -6.81
CA ASP A 4 -7.01 -12.00 -5.64
C ASP A 4 -5.71 -11.27 -6.01
N LEU A 5 -5.13 -11.67 -7.15
CA LEU A 5 -3.96 -10.99 -7.70
C LEU A 5 -4.32 -9.58 -8.16
N PHE A 6 -5.50 -9.40 -8.78
CA PHE A 6 -5.97 -8.10 -9.23
C PHE A 6 -6.20 -7.13 -8.07
N ILE A 7 -6.84 -7.58 -6.98
CA ILE A 7 -7.05 -6.78 -5.77
C ILE A 7 -5.71 -6.41 -5.14
N THR A 8 -4.79 -7.36 -5.02
CA THR A 8 -3.45 -7.12 -4.46
C THR A 8 -2.66 -6.10 -5.29
N VAL A 9 -2.76 -6.16 -6.62
CA VAL A 9 -2.10 -5.22 -7.52
C VAL A 9 -2.74 -3.83 -7.44
N MET A 10 -4.08 -3.72 -7.41
CA MET A 10 -4.76 -2.43 -7.28
C MET A 10 -4.43 -1.75 -5.95
N VAL A 11 -4.46 -2.50 -4.84
CA VAL A 11 -4.10 -1.98 -3.51
C VAL A 11 -2.61 -1.64 -3.46
N GLY A 12 -1.75 -2.48 -4.05
CA GLY A 12 -0.31 -2.21 -4.14
C GLY A 12 0.01 -0.89 -4.87
N MET A 13 -0.70 -0.58 -5.96
CA MET A 13 -0.53 0.69 -6.67
C MET A 13 -0.96 1.89 -5.82
N MET A 14 -2.08 1.79 -5.10
CA MET A 14 -2.54 2.87 -4.20
C MET A 14 -1.57 3.07 -3.03
N VAL A 15 -1.11 1.99 -2.40
CA VAL A 15 -0.15 2.05 -1.29
C VAL A 15 1.17 2.70 -1.73
N ASN A 16 1.70 2.33 -2.90
CA ASN A 16 2.91 2.94 -3.44
C ASN A 16 2.75 4.45 -3.66
N ALA A 17 1.60 4.87 -4.22
CA ALA A 17 1.31 6.28 -4.45
C ALA A 17 1.20 7.08 -3.14
N VAL A 18 0.55 6.54 -2.10
CA VAL A 18 0.43 7.19 -0.79
C VAL A 18 1.80 7.30 -0.09
N LEU A 19 2.60 6.23 -0.10
CA LEU A 19 3.95 6.24 0.48
C LEU A 19 4.86 7.26 -0.22
N PHE A 20 4.80 7.29 -1.56
CA PHE A 20 5.51 8.29 -2.34
C PHE A 20 5.06 9.71 -2.00
N GLY A 21 3.75 9.95 -1.91
CA GLY A 21 3.19 11.26 -1.55
C GLY A 21 3.65 11.74 -0.17
N ILE A 22 3.57 10.88 0.85
CA ILE A 22 4.04 11.21 2.21
C ILE A 22 5.53 11.52 2.20
N GLY A 23 6.34 10.70 1.54
CA GLY A 23 7.78 10.93 1.46
C GLY A 23 8.13 12.22 0.72
N ALA A 24 7.50 12.50 -0.41
CA ALA A 24 7.70 13.74 -1.16
C ALA A 24 7.28 14.98 -0.36
N VAL A 25 6.13 14.94 0.31
CA VAL A 25 5.68 16.01 1.20
C VAL A 25 6.66 16.22 2.35
N THR A 26 7.18 15.15 2.94
CA THR A 26 8.17 15.23 4.03
C THR A 26 9.48 15.89 3.57
N VAL A 27 10.00 15.50 2.39
CA VAL A 27 11.23 16.07 1.81
C VAL A 27 11.04 17.56 1.47
N LEU A 28 9.90 17.92 0.87
CA LEU A 28 9.64 19.29 0.43
C LEU A 28 9.23 20.21 1.58
N SER A 29 8.62 19.67 2.65
CA SER A 29 8.21 20.45 3.82
C SER A 29 9.39 20.86 4.71
N ILE A 30 10.55 20.21 4.59
CA ILE A 30 11.74 20.53 5.39
C ILE A 30 12.76 21.27 4.52
N PRO A 31 12.99 22.57 4.73
CA PRO A 31 13.86 23.38 3.86
C PRO A 31 15.32 22.89 3.82
N ALA A 32 15.81 22.27 4.91
CA ALA A 32 17.13 21.64 4.95
C ALA A 32 17.25 20.37 4.08
N LEU A 33 16.14 19.67 3.84
CA LEU A 33 16.09 18.53 2.91
C LEU A 33 15.84 18.98 1.47
N ASN A 34 15.27 20.17 1.27
CA ASN A 34 14.97 20.69 -0.06
C ASN A 34 16.25 20.98 -0.89
N GLU A 35 17.35 21.41 -0.26
CA GLU A 35 18.65 21.58 -0.94
C GLU A 35 19.20 20.26 -1.50
N GLN A 36 18.86 19.14 -0.85
CA GLN A 36 19.24 17.79 -1.24
C GLN A 36 18.09 17.03 -1.92
N ALA A 37 17.00 17.71 -2.29
CA ALA A 37 15.82 17.08 -2.89
C ALA A 37 16.17 16.28 -4.15
N LYS A 38 17.20 16.71 -4.90
CA LYS A 38 17.74 15.98 -6.05
C LYS A 38 18.16 14.54 -5.74
N TYR A 39 18.62 14.27 -4.52
CA TYR A 39 19.05 12.94 -4.06
C TYR A 39 18.01 12.26 -3.17
N LEU A 40 17.28 13.04 -2.38
CA LEU A 40 16.27 12.51 -1.46
C LEU A 40 15.01 12.04 -2.16
N LEU A 41 14.60 12.66 -3.28
CA LEU A 41 13.44 12.20 -4.04
C LEU A 41 13.64 10.78 -4.62
N PRO A 42 14.76 10.47 -5.32
CA PRO A 42 15.07 9.10 -5.71
C PRO A 42 15.12 8.12 -4.54
N ALA A 43 15.70 8.52 -3.40
CA ALA A 43 15.78 7.68 -2.21
C ALA A 43 14.38 7.37 -1.63
N VAL A 44 13.48 8.36 -1.59
CA VAL A 44 12.09 8.19 -1.19
C VAL A 44 11.36 7.23 -2.14
N ILE A 45 11.59 7.32 -3.45
CA ILE A 45 11.00 6.39 -4.42
C ILE A 45 11.46 4.95 -4.14
N VAL A 46 12.75 4.73 -3.91
CA VAL A 46 13.30 3.41 -3.60
C VAL A 46 12.74 2.87 -2.28
N LEU A 47 12.65 3.72 -1.24
CA LEU A 47 12.04 3.37 0.05
C LEU A 47 10.56 3.02 -0.11
N ALA A 48 9.79 3.83 -0.85
CA ALA A 48 8.38 3.57 -1.11
C ALA A 48 8.20 2.26 -1.87
N PHE A 49 9.02 1.99 -2.89
CA PHE A 49 8.98 0.73 -3.64
C PHE A 49 9.37 -0.49 -2.78
N ALA A 50 10.31 -0.35 -1.84
CA ALA A 50 10.70 -1.42 -0.93
C ALA A 50 9.63 -1.70 0.14
N LEU A 51 9.00 -0.64 0.66
CA LEU A 51 7.96 -0.73 1.69
C LEU A 51 6.61 -1.16 1.13
N THR A 52 6.29 -0.81 -0.13
CA THR A 52 5.03 -1.14 -0.81
C THR A 52 4.69 -2.64 -0.76
N PRO A 53 5.55 -3.57 -1.22
CA PRO A 53 5.22 -4.99 -1.19
C PRO A 53 5.15 -5.53 0.24
N PHE A 54 5.90 -4.95 1.18
CA PHE A 54 5.86 -5.34 2.59
C PHE A 54 4.51 -4.97 3.23
N ILE A 55 4.06 -3.73 3.05
CA ILE A 55 2.78 -3.22 3.53
C ILE A 55 1.61 -3.90 2.80
N SER A 56 1.71 -4.05 1.47
CA SER A 56 0.70 -4.75 0.67
C SER A 56 0.51 -6.20 1.11
N ARG A 57 1.61 -6.91 1.42
CA ARG A 57 1.56 -8.30 1.91
C ARG A 57 1.02 -8.41 3.34
N ALA A 58 1.22 -7.39 4.18
CA ALA A 58 0.61 -7.29 5.51
C ALA A 58 -0.90 -6.98 5.44
N ILE A 59 -1.35 -6.18 4.46
CA ILE A 59 -2.76 -5.80 4.29
C ILE A 59 -3.56 -6.85 3.50
N ALA A 60 -2.93 -7.58 2.56
CA ALA A 60 -3.56 -8.63 1.76
C ALA A 60 -4.36 -9.68 2.57
N PRO A 61 -3.91 -10.20 3.73
CA PRO A 61 -4.73 -11.10 4.54
C PRO A 61 -5.95 -10.40 5.17
N HIS A 62 -5.90 -9.10 5.45
CA HIS A 62 -7.01 -8.35 6.07
C HIS A 62 -8.16 -8.06 5.08
N LEU A 63 -7.84 -7.83 3.81
CA LEU A 63 -8.85 -7.70 2.74
C LEU A 63 -9.44 -9.05 2.31
N ARG A 64 -8.85 -10.15 2.75
CA ARG A 64 -9.40 -11.48 2.56
C ARG A 64 -10.57 -11.65 3.54
N ILE A 65 -11.71 -11.04 3.19
CA ILE A 65 -13.05 -11.37 3.70
C ILE A 65 -13.45 -12.78 3.23
N ARG A 66 -12.54 -13.75 3.36
CA ARG A 66 -12.84 -15.19 3.25
C ARG A 66 -13.84 -15.62 4.32
N ASN A 67 -14.12 -14.75 5.31
CA ASN A 67 -15.17 -14.96 6.28
C ASN A 67 -16.58 -14.59 5.79
N TRP A 68 -16.77 -13.91 4.64
CA TRP A 68 -18.13 -13.55 4.20
C TRP A 68 -18.90 -14.71 3.59
N TYR A 69 -18.21 -15.69 3.01
CA TYR A 69 -18.84 -16.91 2.53
C TYR A 69 -19.47 -17.69 3.70
N ASN A 70 -18.70 -17.88 4.78
CA ASN A 70 -19.17 -18.53 6.00
C ASN A 70 -20.26 -17.71 6.73
N TRP A 71 -20.19 -16.38 6.69
CA TRP A 71 -21.21 -15.51 7.30
C TRP A 71 -22.57 -15.63 6.61
N ARG A 72 -22.61 -15.72 5.27
CA ARG A 72 -23.88 -15.94 4.55
C ARG A 72 -24.44 -17.33 4.79
N GLU A 73 -23.60 -18.36 4.86
CA GLU A 73 -24.04 -19.72 5.17
C GLU A 73 -24.61 -19.83 6.59
N ASN A 74 -24.00 -19.19 7.58
CA ASN A 74 -24.53 -19.11 8.94
C ASN A 74 -25.81 -18.27 9.09
N ARG A 75 -26.11 -17.33 8.16
CA ARG A 75 -27.38 -16.56 8.17
C ARG A 75 -28.57 -17.32 7.59
N TYR A 76 -28.32 -18.34 6.78
CA TYR A 76 -29.40 -19.17 6.20
C TYR A 76 -29.76 -20.37 7.08
N ASN A 77 -28.87 -20.76 8.00
CA ASN A 77 -29.05 -21.88 8.91
C ASN A 77 -29.43 -21.45 10.35
N ALA A 78 -29.89 -20.20 10.54
CA ALA A 78 -30.28 -19.63 11.83
C ALA A 78 -31.72 -19.09 11.78
#